data_AF-R8VSQ0-F1
#
_entry.id   AF-R8VSQ0-F1
#
_cell.length_a   1.000
_cell.length_b   1.000
_cell.length_c   1.000
_cell.angle_alpha   90.00
_cell.angle_beta   90.00
_cell.angle_gamma   90.00
#
_symmetry.space_group_name_H-M   'P 1'
#
loop_
_entity.id
_entity.type
_entity.pdbx_description
1 polymer ?
#
loop_
_entity_poly.entity_id
_entity_poly.type
_entity_poly.pdbx_seq_one_letter_code
_entity_poly.pdbx_strand_id
1 'polypeptide(L)'
;MKRSRLFCILLAVLMLFSFAACGKGKTADPNLLELGDYQLLFKDACIMTDADGNDALVMTLDFTNNSEESTSYLWTIVETVTQGDEELEFTTVFIDDSLSGLNDSQFSEVDPGTTLEIQTCFALKNTTDTVEAHFEPLLGGKDGTITIDPSTLSRESAEPAAAPTEPAAASAEATATQTASDAAGELDWWNGDWYGWWTMTGCWGAYEDLESAWWDVCGTIDIGANGTGTVTLWDEDYTKAEPMVSASVSLNSAGVGTHGTMMSEGGTFMDIALEHADWIVDPGLSEYTDMIHISGSYENGDDQFIYDMFLRPWGTSWDDAKAEDLPYYYHDWYLPLIQAGKPMPDIVGPTEMAS
;
A
#
# COMPACT_ATOMS: atom_id res chain seq x y z
N MET A 1 34.36 78.86 13.46
CA MET A 1 35.11 77.70 12.90
C MET A 1 34.03 76.77 12.29
N LYS A 2 34.09 76.23 11.06
CA LYS A 2 35.00 75.16 10.54
C LYS A 2 35.11 74.02 11.57
N ARG A 3 34.78 72.75 11.33
CA ARG A 3 34.45 71.86 10.18
C ARG A 3 33.52 70.72 10.72
N SER A 4 32.96 69.69 10.07
CA SER A 4 32.79 69.13 8.70
C SER A 4 31.96 67.83 8.86
N ARG A 5 31.11 67.28 7.96
CA ARG A 5 30.41 67.69 6.71
C ARG A 5 29.42 66.54 6.31
N LEU A 6 28.19 66.87 5.89
CA LEU A 6 27.32 66.07 4.97
C LEU A 6 26.87 64.66 5.48
N PHE A 7 25.79 64.01 5.02
CA PHE A 7 24.69 64.31 4.06
C PHE A 7 23.42 63.55 4.55
N CYS A 8 22.21 64.14 4.63
CA CYS A 8 21.16 64.27 3.59
C CYS A 8 20.31 62.98 3.38
N ILE A 9 19.00 63.04 3.07
CA ILE A 9 18.13 64.19 2.73
C ILE A 9 16.64 63.95 3.13
N LEU A 10 15.80 64.99 2.92
CA LEU A 10 14.31 65.03 2.90
C LEU A 10 13.61 63.70 2.53
N LEU A 11 12.45 63.28 3.08
CA LEU A 11 11.25 63.96 3.61
C LEU A 11 10.37 64.67 2.55
N ALA A 12 9.11 64.20 2.41
CA ALA A 12 7.93 64.83 1.75
C ALA A 12 7.44 64.32 0.35
N VAL A 13 6.22 63.75 0.37
CA VAL A 13 4.99 64.27 -0.30
C VAL A 13 4.50 63.76 -1.68
N LEU A 14 3.20 63.38 -1.66
CA LEU A 14 2.16 63.27 -2.70
C LEU A 14 2.06 62.07 -3.67
N MET A 15 0.88 61.99 -4.30
CA MET A 15 0.27 60.83 -4.94
C MET A 15 0.44 60.79 -6.47
N LEU A 16 0.02 59.65 -7.05
CA LEU A 16 -0.52 59.48 -8.40
C LEU A 16 0.42 59.72 -9.60
N PHE A 17 0.89 58.62 -10.18
CA PHE A 17 0.69 58.34 -11.61
C PHE A 17 0.54 56.82 -11.82
N SER A 18 -0.45 56.41 -12.63
CA SER A 18 -0.73 55.00 -12.90
C SER A 18 0.00 54.51 -14.15
N PHE A 19 0.57 53.31 -14.08
CA PHE A 19 0.85 52.48 -15.25
C PHE A 19 0.34 51.07 -14.99
N ALA A 20 -0.47 50.54 -15.90
CA ALA A 20 -0.81 49.13 -15.91
C ALA A 20 0.37 48.36 -16.52
N ALA A 21 0.84 47.33 -15.81
CA ALA A 21 1.74 46.31 -16.33
C ALA A 21 1.14 44.96 -15.92
N CYS A 22 0.96 44.06 -16.90
CA CYS A 22 0.20 42.84 -16.69
C CYS A 22 0.99 41.82 -15.85
N GLY A 23 0.67 41.71 -14.56
CA GLY A 23 0.67 40.40 -13.94
C GLY A 23 -0.44 39.59 -14.59
N LYS A 24 -0.10 38.56 -15.36
CA LYS A 24 -1.07 37.49 -15.65
C LYS A 24 -1.53 36.96 -14.29
N GLY A 25 -2.83 36.70 -14.11
CA GLY A 25 -3.20 35.66 -13.15
C GLY A 25 -2.48 34.39 -13.59
N LYS A 26 -1.89 33.62 -12.65
CA LYS A 26 -1.50 32.25 -12.98
C LYS A 26 -2.74 31.60 -13.58
N THR A 27 -2.64 31.09 -14.82
CA THR A 27 -3.53 30.00 -15.20
C THR A 27 -3.28 28.91 -14.15
N ALA A 28 -4.33 28.36 -13.55
CA ALA A 28 -4.16 27.12 -12.81
C ALA A 28 -3.53 26.11 -13.79
N ASP A 29 -2.53 25.38 -13.32
CA ASP A 29 -1.98 24.28 -14.12
C ASP A 29 -3.06 23.19 -14.12
N PRO A 30 -3.62 22.78 -15.27
CA PRO A 30 -4.70 21.81 -15.30
C PRO A 30 -4.28 20.44 -14.75
N ASN A 31 -2.98 20.19 -14.66
CA ASN A 31 -2.41 18.97 -14.11
C ASN A 31 -2.15 19.03 -12.60
N LEU A 32 -2.31 20.20 -11.95
CA LEU A 32 -2.03 20.39 -10.51
C LEU A 32 -3.31 20.34 -9.69
N LEU A 33 -3.44 19.30 -8.87
CA LEU A 33 -4.50 19.13 -7.88
C LEU A 33 -4.03 19.62 -6.51
N GLU A 34 -4.77 20.56 -5.90
CA GLU A 34 -4.63 20.94 -4.49
C GLU A 34 -5.62 20.10 -3.65
N LEU A 35 -5.14 19.13 -2.88
CA LEU A 35 -5.92 18.12 -2.15
C LEU A 35 -5.77 18.34 -0.63
N GLY A 36 -6.35 19.42 -0.12
CA GLY A 36 -6.17 19.83 1.28
C GLY A 36 -4.74 20.30 1.54
N ASP A 37 -4.04 19.63 2.45
CA ASP A 37 -2.61 19.89 2.76
C ASP A 37 -1.66 19.18 1.77
N TYR A 38 -2.18 18.45 0.79
CA TYR A 38 -1.42 17.71 -0.20
C TYR A 38 -1.54 18.34 -1.59
N GLN A 39 -0.53 18.13 -2.45
CA GLN A 39 -0.60 18.50 -3.87
C GLN A 39 -0.15 17.32 -4.73
N LEU A 40 -0.87 17.08 -5.82
CA LEU A 40 -0.48 16.15 -6.89
C LEU A 40 -0.29 16.92 -8.19
N LEU A 41 0.85 16.74 -8.86
CA LEU A 41 1.06 17.21 -10.22
C LEU A 41 1.16 16.02 -11.17
N PHE A 42 0.17 15.84 -12.04
CA PHE A 42 0.19 14.84 -13.10
C PHE A 42 1.23 15.21 -14.18
N LYS A 43 2.21 14.32 -14.41
CA LYS A 43 3.37 14.60 -15.26
C LYS A 43 3.19 14.02 -16.65
N ASP A 44 2.96 12.71 -16.71
CA ASP A 44 2.75 11.94 -17.94
C ASP A 44 2.09 10.60 -17.61
N ALA A 45 1.67 9.86 -18.65
CA ALA A 45 1.25 8.47 -18.53
C ALA A 45 1.69 7.63 -19.75
N CYS A 46 1.93 6.33 -19.53
CA CYS A 46 2.22 5.38 -20.59
C CYS A 46 1.46 4.05 -20.39
N ILE A 47 1.51 3.19 -21.41
CA ILE A 47 0.99 1.82 -21.32
C ILE A 47 2.18 0.87 -21.25
N MET A 48 2.24 0.09 -20.17
CA MET A 48 3.23 -0.97 -19.95
C MET A 48 2.55 -2.34 -19.94
N THR A 49 3.29 -3.39 -19.61
CA THR A 49 2.77 -4.75 -19.42
C THR A 49 2.91 -5.13 -17.96
N ASP A 50 1.84 -5.65 -17.35
CA ASP A 50 1.81 -6.03 -15.94
C ASP A 50 2.31 -7.46 -15.67
N ALA A 51 2.27 -7.84 -14.39
CA ALA A 51 2.60 -9.16 -13.86
C ALA A 51 1.90 -10.34 -14.56
N ASP A 52 0.69 -10.13 -15.07
CA ASP A 52 -0.15 -11.15 -15.73
C ASP A 52 -0.07 -11.12 -17.26
N GLY A 53 0.57 -10.10 -17.83
CA GLY A 53 0.76 -9.93 -19.27
C GLY A 53 -0.33 -9.11 -19.98
N ASN A 54 -1.14 -8.35 -19.23
CA ASN A 54 -2.15 -7.43 -19.75
C ASN A 54 -1.54 -6.05 -20.08
N ASP A 55 -2.36 -5.15 -20.62
CA ASP A 55 -1.99 -3.74 -20.78
C ASP A 55 -2.27 -2.99 -19.46
N ALA A 56 -1.23 -2.38 -18.87
CA ALA A 56 -1.37 -1.54 -17.68
C ALA A 56 -1.23 -0.07 -18.02
N LEU A 57 -2.11 0.76 -17.49
CA LEU A 57 -1.92 2.21 -17.41
C LEU A 57 -0.92 2.50 -16.30
N VAL A 58 0.15 3.21 -16.64
CA VAL A 58 1.14 3.73 -15.71
C VAL A 58 1.05 5.24 -15.69
N MET A 59 0.77 5.81 -14.53
CA MET A 59 0.68 7.24 -14.29
C MET A 59 1.89 7.71 -13.49
N THR A 60 2.40 8.91 -13.79
CA THR A 60 3.54 9.51 -13.04
C THR A 60 3.13 10.85 -12.45
N LEU A 61 3.31 10.99 -11.14
CA LEU A 61 2.79 12.08 -10.31
C LEU A 61 3.92 12.65 -9.42
N ASP A 62 4.01 13.98 -9.27
CA ASP A 62 4.74 14.56 -8.13
C ASP A 62 3.77 14.70 -6.94
N PHE A 63 3.94 13.89 -5.89
CA PHE A 63 3.24 14.03 -4.62
C PHE A 63 4.01 14.97 -3.68
N THR A 64 3.35 15.99 -3.15
CA THR A 64 3.94 16.96 -2.21
C THR A 64 3.18 17.01 -0.90
N ASN A 65 3.85 16.63 0.19
CA ASN A 65 3.34 16.76 1.55
C ASN A 65 3.52 18.21 2.04
N ASN A 66 2.44 18.90 2.42
CA ASN A 66 2.48 20.22 3.07
C ASN A 66 1.82 20.21 4.46
N SER A 67 1.56 19.03 5.03
CA SER A 67 1.08 18.85 6.40
C SER A 67 2.21 19.08 7.42
N GLU A 68 1.94 18.90 8.72
CA GLU A 68 2.93 19.08 9.80
C GLU A 68 3.72 17.79 10.13
N GLU A 69 3.36 16.63 9.59
CA GLU A 69 3.95 15.31 9.90
C GLU A 69 4.38 14.55 8.62
N SER A 70 5.34 13.62 8.74
CA SER A 70 5.81 12.81 7.59
C SER A 70 4.78 11.71 7.26
N THR A 71 4.52 11.46 5.98
CA THR A 71 3.55 10.47 5.50
C THR A 71 3.91 9.98 4.10
N SER A 72 3.36 8.84 3.66
CA SER A 72 3.46 8.38 2.26
C SER A 72 2.25 8.81 1.43
N TYR A 73 2.27 8.55 0.12
CA TYR A 73 1.08 8.78 -0.73
C TYR A 73 -0.06 7.83 -0.34
N LEU A 74 0.28 6.54 -0.22
CA LEU A 74 -0.64 5.44 0.07
C LEU A 74 -1.48 5.69 1.33
N TRP A 75 -0.86 6.11 2.44
CA TRP A 75 -1.56 6.35 3.70
C TRP A 75 -2.35 7.69 3.74
N THR A 76 -2.45 8.39 2.61
CA THR A 76 -2.89 9.79 2.55
C THR A 76 -3.94 10.04 1.48
N ILE A 77 -3.80 9.44 0.29
CA ILE A 77 -4.63 9.68 -0.88
C ILE A 77 -5.34 8.38 -1.27
N VAL A 78 -6.67 8.44 -1.35
CA VAL A 78 -7.49 7.44 -2.04
C VAL A 78 -7.47 7.80 -3.53
N GLU A 79 -7.11 6.84 -4.38
CA GLU A 79 -7.07 6.99 -5.84
C GLU A 79 -8.00 5.97 -6.49
N THR A 80 -9.12 6.44 -7.03
CA THR A 80 -10.16 5.63 -7.67
C THR A 80 -10.09 5.85 -9.18
N VAL A 81 -9.77 4.81 -9.96
CA VAL A 81 -9.54 4.92 -11.40
C VAL A 81 -10.58 4.13 -12.17
N THR A 82 -11.33 4.81 -13.04
CA THR A 82 -12.44 4.23 -13.80
C THR A 82 -12.19 4.29 -15.30
N GLN A 83 -12.66 3.27 -16.05
CA GLN A 83 -12.68 3.25 -17.50
C GLN A 83 -14.12 3.05 -18.00
N GLY A 84 -14.75 4.14 -18.43
CA GLY A 84 -16.17 4.14 -18.78
C GLY A 84 -17.07 4.09 -17.53
N ASP A 85 -17.82 3.01 -17.36
CA ASP A 85 -18.69 2.76 -16.20
C ASP A 85 -18.12 1.67 -15.26
N GLU A 86 -16.90 1.18 -15.50
CA GLU A 86 -16.22 0.12 -14.73
C GLU A 86 -14.96 0.66 -14.02
N GLU A 87 -14.67 0.17 -12.82
CA GLU A 87 -13.44 0.49 -12.09
C GLU A 87 -12.25 -0.35 -12.57
N LEU A 88 -11.04 0.18 -12.47
CA LEU A 88 -9.80 -0.52 -12.79
C LEU A 88 -9.17 -1.05 -11.51
N GLU A 89 -8.97 -2.36 -11.45
CA GLU A 89 -8.05 -2.97 -10.49
C GLU A 89 -6.65 -2.34 -10.63
N PHE A 90 -6.00 -2.07 -9.49
CA PHE A 90 -4.57 -1.83 -9.43
C PHE A 90 -3.81 -3.07 -9.96
N THR A 91 -2.57 -2.87 -10.41
CA THR A 91 -1.73 -3.97 -10.90
C THR A 91 -0.25 -3.64 -10.78
N THR A 92 0.60 -4.64 -10.55
CA THR A 92 2.04 -4.41 -10.43
C THR A 92 2.74 -4.50 -11.79
N VAL A 93 3.51 -3.48 -12.14
CA VAL A 93 4.44 -3.48 -13.28
C VAL A 93 5.86 -3.57 -12.73
N PHE A 94 6.58 -4.66 -12.99
CA PHE A 94 7.90 -4.89 -12.40
C PHE A 94 9.04 -4.16 -13.12
N ILE A 95 10.02 -3.71 -12.35
CA ILE A 95 11.29 -3.20 -12.88
C ILE A 95 12.27 -4.38 -13.02
N ASP A 96 12.58 -4.71 -14.27
CA ASP A 96 13.46 -5.81 -14.70
C ASP A 96 13.10 -7.21 -14.17
N ASP A 97 14.07 -8.00 -13.70
CA ASP A 97 13.88 -9.34 -13.11
C ASP A 97 13.71 -9.24 -11.56
N SER A 98 13.48 -8.03 -11.03
CA SER A 98 13.33 -7.76 -9.60
C SER A 98 11.87 -7.81 -9.13
N LEU A 99 11.67 -7.90 -7.81
CA LEU A 99 10.36 -7.75 -7.17
C LEU A 99 10.00 -6.30 -6.85
N SER A 100 10.81 -5.33 -7.26
CA SER A 100 10.44 -3.93 -7.12
C SER A 100 9.40 -3.56 -8.18
N GLY A 101 8.18 -3.30 -7.73
CA GLY A 101 7.14 -2.71 -8.54
C GLY A 101 7.47 -1.27 -8.89
N LEU A 102 7.01 -0.82 -10.05
CA LEU A 102 7.13 0.57 -10.48
C LEU A 102 6.36 1.51 -9.52
N ASN A 103 5.31 0.99 -8.89
CA ASN A 103 4.51 1.67 -7.87
C ASN A 103 5.08 1.62 -6.44
N ASP A 104 6.20 0.92 -6.15
CA ASP A 104 6.86 0.86 -4.82
C ASP A 104 7.05 2.24 -4.17
N SER A 105 7.25 3.26 -5.00
CA SER A 105 7.38 4.68 -4.63
C SER A 105 6.22 5.21 -3.78
N GLN A 106 4.99 4.70 -3.92
CA GLN A 106 3.81 5.20 -3.21
C GLN A 106 3.85 5.00 -1.68
N PHE A 107 4.70 4.09 -1.20
CA PHE A 107 4.85 3.70 0.20
C PHE A 107 5.91 4.52 0.95
N SER A 108 6.80 5.23 0.24
CA SER A 108 7.93 5.93 0.84
C SER A 108 7.48 7.14 1.68
N GLU A 109 8.10 7.35 2.84
CA GLU A 109 7.85 8.56 3.65
C GLU A 109 8.29 9.84 2.92
N VAL A 110 7.43 10.85 2.96
CA VAL A 110 7.65 12.19 2.40
C VAL A 110 7.56 13.21 3.52
N ASP A 111 8.69 13.86 3.84
CA ASP A 111 8.79 14.85 4.92
C ASP A 111 7.95 16.12 4.65
N PRO A 112 7.48 16.81 5.70
CA PRO A 112 6.79 18.10 5.62
C PRO A 112 7.48 19.14 4.72
N GLY A 113 6.78 19.58 3.67
CA GLY A 113 7.25 20.55 2.69
C GLY A 113 8.17 19.96 1.60
N THR A 114 8.21 18.64 1.45
CA THR A 114 8.98 17.94 0.40
C THR A 114 8.07 17.31 -0.67
N THR A 115 8.69 16.92 -1.79
CA THR A 115 8.03 16.35 -2.97
C THR A 115 8.74 15.07 -3.37
N LEU A 116 7.96 14.02 -3.65
CA LEU A 116 8.41 12.75 -4.21
C LEU A 116 7.75 12.53 -5.57
N GLU A 117 8.51 12.08 -6.57
CA GLU A 117 7.95 11.54 -7.81
C GLU A 117 7.53 10.09 -7.54
N ILE A 118 6.25 9.81 -7.72
CA ILE A 118 5.65 8.48 -7.56
C ILE A 118 5.06 8.00 -8.88
N GLN A 119 4.78 6.70 -8.97
CA GLN A 119 4.07 6.11 -10.10
C GLN A 119 2.94 5.20 -9.59
N THR A 120 1.81 5.18 -10.29
CA THR A 120 0.61 4.37 -9.93
C THR A 120 0.16 3.58 -11.16
N CYS A 121 -0.35 2.36 -10.94
CA CYS A 121 -0.43 1.32 -11.98
C CYS A 121 -1.78 0.57 -11.95
N PHE A 122 -2.49 0.54 -13.07
CA PHE A 122 -3.87 0.02 -13.18
C PHE A 122 -4.08 -0.86 -14.42
N ALA A 123 -4.79 -1.99 -14.27
CA ALA A 123 -5.06 -2.92 -15.36
C ALA A 123 -6.14 -2.38 -16.32
N LEU A 124 -5.76 -2.00 -17.55
CA LEU A 124 -6.69 -1.45 -18.53
C LEU A 124 -7.63 -2.52 -19.07
N LYS A 125 -8.95 -2.28 -19.01
CA LYS A 125 -9.93 -3.15 -19.68
C LYS A 125 -9.82 -3.04 -21.21
N ASN A 126 -9.44 -1.87 -21.73
CA ASN A 126 -9.01 -1.67 -23.12
C ASN A 126 -8.16 -0.40 -23.34
N THR A 127 -7.63 -0.18 -24.55
CA THR A 127 -6.80 1.00 -24.89
C THR A 127 -7.50 2.02 -25.81
N THR A 128 -8.82 2.15 -25.71
CA THR A 128 -9.63 3.05 -26.57
C THR A 128 -10.67 3.87 -25.83
N ASP A 129 -11.16 3.40 -24.68
CA ASP A 129 -12.10 4.16 -23.84
C ASP A 129 -11.33 5.03 -22.84
N THR A 130 -11.87 6.23 -22.58
CA THR A 130 -11.33 7.22 -21.64
C THR A 130 -11.19 6.64 -20.23
N VAL A 131 -10.11 7.01 -19.55
CA VAL A 131 -9.90 6.74 -18.12
C VAL A 131 -10.09 8.03 -17.32
N GLU A 132 -10.81 7.98 -16.21
CA GLU A 132 -10.92 9.07 -15.24
C GLU A 132 -10.37 8.59 -13.89
N ALA A 133 -9.25 9.19 -13.47
CA ALA A 133 -8.62 8.96 -12.17
C ALA A 133 -9.07 10.07 -11.20
N HIS A 134 -9.81 9.70 -10.15
CA HIS A 134 -10.25 10.57 -9.06
C HIS A 134 -9.32 10.40 -7.86
N PHE A 135 -9.07 11.50 -7.14
CA PHE A 135 -8.15 11.56 -6.01
C PHE A 135 -8.79 12.33 -4.86
N GLU A 136 -8.83 11.75 -3.66
CA GLU A 136 -9.26 12.44 -2.45
C GLU A 136 -8.38 12.13 -1.22
N PRO A 137 -8.19 13.09 -0.29
CA PRO A 137 -7.51 12.82 0.98
C PRO A 137 -8.33 11.86 1.85
N LEU A 138 -7.68 10.83 2.40
CA LEU A 138 -8.29 9.79 3.26
C LEU A 138 -9.05 10.36 4.47
N LEU A 139 -8.60 11.49 5.03
CA LEU A 139 -9.27 12.18 6.15
C LEU A 139 -10.41 13.12 5.71
N GLY A 140 -10.80 13.06 4.44
CA GLY A 140 -11.76 13.95 3.79
C GLY A 140 -11.18 15.32 3.46
N GLY A 141 -11.56 15.90 2.32
CA GLY A 141 -11.01 17.19 1.92
C GLY A 141 -11.62 17.79 0.67
N LYS A 142 -10.74 18.39 -0.14
CA LYS A 142 -11.03 18.75 -1.52
C LYS A 142 -10.44 17.67 -2.41
N ASP A 143 -11.23 17.20 -3.36
CA ASP A 143 -10.89 16.20 -4.36
C ASP A 143 -10.32 16.82 -5.66
N GLY A 144 -10.00 15.94 -6.61
CA GLY A 144 -9.60 16.27 -7.96
C GLY A 144 -9.74 15.09 -8.91
N THR A 145 -9.64 15.35 -10.22
CA THR A 145 -9.78 14.32 -11.26
C THR A 145 -8.85 14.62 -12.42
N ILE A 146 -8.18 13.60 -12.94
CA ILE A 146 -7.39 13.64 -14.18
C ILE A 146 -8.06 12.72 -15.22
N THR A 147 -8.28 13.25 -16.42
CA THR A 147 -8.86 12.50 -17.55
C THR A 147 -7.75 12.11 -18.53
N ILE A 148 -7.64 10.82 -18.85
CA ILE A 148 -6.60 10.21 -19.68
C ILE A 148 -7.25 9.54 -20.90
N ASP A 149 -6.60 9.64 -22.06
CA ASP A 149 -6.99 8.95 -23.30
C ASP A 149 -5.94 7.88 -23.64
N PRO A 150 -6.14 6.60 -23.25
CA PRO A 150 -5.22 5.50 -23.53
C PRO A 150 -4.85 5.35 -25.01
N SER A 151 -5.71 5.79 -25.94
CA SER A 151 -5.43 5.70 -27.38
C SER A 151 -4.34 6.68 -27.86
N THR A 152 -3.96 7.65 -27.01
CA THR A 152 -2.90 8.63 -27.28
C THR A 152 -1.56 8.30 -26.64
N LEU A 153 -1.51 7.34 -25.73
CA LEU A 153 -0.34 7.08 -24.88
C LEU A 153 0.82 6.36 -25.59
N SER A 154 2.01 6.56 -25.03
CA SER A 154 3.21 5.77 -25.34
C SER A 154 3.01 4.31 -24.93
N ARG A 155 3.64 3.37 -25.64
CA ARG A 155 3.77 1.97 -25.19
C ARG A 155 5.22 1.69 -24.86
N GLU A 156 5.46 1.35 -23.61
CA GLU A 156 6.79 1.29 -23.02
C GLU A 156 7.05 -0.09 -22.42
N SER A 157 8.32 -0.43 -22.30
CA SER A 157 8.80 -1.61 -21.59
C SER A 157 9.54 -1.11 -20.35
N ALA A 158 9.65 -1.92 -19.31
CA ALA A 158 10.43 -1.59 -18.12
C ALA A 158 11.94 -1.50 -18.42
N GLU A 159 12.36 -0.38 -19.02
CA GLU A 159 13.75 0.07 -19.00
C GLU A 159 13.99 0.84 -17.70
N PRO A 160 15.16 0.70 -17.06
CA PRO A 160 15.40 1.28 -15.75
C PRO A 160 15.31 2.81 -15.79
N ALA A 161 14.46 3.37 -14.92
CA ALA A 161 14.28 4.80 -14.77
C ALA A 161 15.64 5.51 -14.58
N ALA A 162 15.86 6.60 -15.33
CA ALA A 162 17.14 7.30 -15.33
C ALA A 162 17.39 7.94 -13.96
N ALA A 163 18.24 7.30 -13.15
CA ALA A 163 18.40 7.56 -11.72
C ALA A 163 18.38 9.06 -11.34
N PRO A 164 17.65 9.44 -10.26
CA PRO A 164 17.49 10.83 -9.86
C PRO A 164 18.86 11.49 -9.66
N THR A 165 19.03 12.69 -10.22
CA THR A 165 20.32 13.39 -10.27
C THR A 165 20.66 14.07 -8.94
N GLU A 166 20.91 13.24 -7.92
CA GLU A 166 21.33 13.60 -6.57
C GLU A 166 22.83 14.00 -6.54
N PRO A 167 23.21 15.17 -5.99
CA PRO A 167 24.58 15.69 -6.05
C PRO A 167 25.51 15.13 -4.95
N ALA A 168 25.77 13.82 -5.01
CA ALA A 168 26.97 13.12 -4.50
C ALA A 168 27.53 13.46 -3.09
N ALA A 169 27.62 12.44 -2.22
CA ALA A 169 28.86 11.63 -2.16
C ALA A 169 28.87 10.51 -1.09
N ALA A 170 29.37 9.33 -1.51
CA ALA A 170 29.82 8.19 -0.70
C ALA A 170 28.73 7.42 0.10
N SER A 171 28.77 6.08 0.19
CA SER A 171 29.76 5.11 -0.29
C SER A 171 29.09 3.83 -0.84
N ALA A 172 29.07 3.69 -2.17
CA ALA A 172 28.53 2.50 -2.84
C ALA A 172 29.65 1.52 -3.26
N GLU A 173 29.81 0.42 -2.53
CA GLU A 173 30.64 -0.72 -2.95
C GLU A 173 30.13 -2.04 -2.32
N ALA A 174 28.82 -2.28 -2.42
CA ALA A 174 28.15 -3.52 -1.96
C ALA A 174 26.90 -3.90 -2.79
N THR A 175 26.06 -2.92 -3.15
CA THR A 175 24.67 -3.11 -3.59
C THR A 175 24.46 -3.95 -4.85
N ALA A 176 25.39 -3.91 -5.82
CA ALA A 176 25.23 -4.53 -7.15
C ALA A 176 25.33 -6.07 -7.18
N THR A 177 25.11 -6.75 -6.06
CA THR A 177 25.06 -8.22 -5.97
C THR A 177 24.05 -8.70 -4.91
N GLN A 178 23.16 -7.80 -4.45
CA GLN A 178 22.11 -8.10 -3.44
C GLN A 178 20.71 -8.24 -4.05
N THR A 179 20.32 -7.37 -4.99
CA THR A 179 18.91 -7.25 -5.45
C THR A 179 18.25 -8.58 -5.83
N ALA A 180 18.96 -9.46 -6.55
CA ALA A 180 18.43 -10.76 -6.99
C ALA A 180 18.56 -11.90 -5.96
N SER A 181 19.32 -11.74 -4.88
CA SER A 181 19.30 -12.68 -3.74
C SER A 181 18.25 -12.30 -2.71
N ASP A 182 18.06 -11.00 -2.52
CA ASP A 182 17.28 -10.47 -1.42
C ASP A 182 15.78 -10.62 -1.76
N ALA A 183 15.38 -10.31 -3.00
CA ALA A 183 14.05 -10.61 -3.55
C ALA A 183 13.67 -12.10 -3.45
N ALA A 184 14.60 -13.01 -3.72
CA ALA A 184 14.34 -14.45 -3.59
C ALA A 184 14.18 -14.88 -2.11
N GLY A 185 14.94 -14.26 -1.19
CA GLY A 185 14.81 -14.48 0.25
C GLY A 185 13.54 -13.87 0.86
N GLU A 186 12.98 -12.84 0.23
CA GLU A 186 11.71 -12.22 0.59
C GLU A 186 10.52 -13.14 0.26
N LEU A 187 10.47 -13.69 -0.96
CA LEU A 187 9.50 -14.74 -1.33
C LEU A 187 9.62 -15.99 -0.46
N ASP A 188 10.84 -16.47 -0.20
CA ASP A 188 11.10 -17.63 0.68
C ASP A 188 10.68 -17.38 2.16
N TRP A 189 10.41 -16.13 2.57
CA TRP A 189 9.90 -15.77 3.90
C TRP A 189 8.37 -15.63 3.93
N TRP A 190 7.77 -14.97 2.93
CA TRP A 190 6.30 -14.84 2.83
C TRP A 190 5.62 -16.18 2.52
N ASN A 191 6.17 -16.97 1.59
CA ASN A 191 5.52 -18.16 1.06
C ASN A 191 5.51 -19.34 2.04
N GLY A 192 4.35 -19.97 2.21
CA GLY A 192 4.20 -21.18 3.00
C GLY A 192 2.88 -21.28 3.76
N ASP A 193 2.85 -22.19 4.73
CA ASP A 193 1.76 -22.33 5.70
C ASP A 193 2.01 -21.42 6.92
N TRP A 194 0.96 -20.81 7.45
CA TRP A 194 0.96 -19.82 8.54
C TRP A 194 -0.14 -20.15 9.56
N TYR A 195 0.07 -19.83 10.85
CA TYR A 195 -0.92 -20.01 11.91
C TYR A 195 -0.83 -18.91 12.96
N GLY A 196 -1.97 -18.59 13.55
CA GLY A 196 -2.10 -17.69 14.68
C GLY A 196 -3.56 -17.51 15.08
N TRP A 197 -3.99 -16.28 15.28
CA TRP A 197 -5.35 -15.95 15.74
C TRP A 197 -5.85 -14.64 15.12
N TRP A 198 -7.16 -14.43 15.17
CA TRP A 198 -7.80 -13.18 14.83
C TRP A 198 -8.90 -12.78 15.82
N THR A 199 -9.21 -11.49 15.87
CA THR A 199 -10.21 -10.90 16.78
C THR A 199 -10.97 -9.76 16.10
N MET A 200 -12.19 -9.49 16.56
CA MET A 200 -12.95 -8.29 16.17
C MET A 200 -12.76 -7.19 17.22
N THR A 201 -12.08 -6.09 16.86
CA THR A 201 -11.73 -4.99 17.77
C THR A 201 -12.76 -3.86 17.84
N GLY A 202 -13.82 -3.94 17.03
CA GLY A 202 -15.05 -3.13 17.18
C GLY A 202 -16.16 -3.68 16.30
N CYS A 203 -17.41 -3.69 16.77
CA CYS A 203 -18.53 -4.33 16.07
C CYS A 203 -19.83 -3.50 16.10
N TRP A 204 -20.63 -3.63 15.05
CA TRP A 204 -21.92 -2.96 14.88
C TRP A 204 -22.95 -3.87 14.21
N GLY A 205 -24.23 -3.62 14.47
CA GLY A 205 -25.33 -4.39 13.90
C GLY A 205 -25.36 -5.83 14.43
N ALA A 206 -25.46 -6.82 13.53
CA ALA A 206 -25.48 -8.25 13.85
C ALA A 206 -24.22 -8.73 14.59
N TYR A 207 -23.11 -8.01 14.49
CA TYR A 207 -21.82 -8.37 15.10
C TYR A 207 -21.64 -7.85 16.54
N GLU A 208 -22.57 -7.04 17.10
CA GLU A 208 -22.42 -6.42 18.45
C GLU A 208 -22.11 -7.44 19.57
N ASP A 209 -22.67 -8.65 19.52
CA ASP A 209 -22.42 -9.72 20.51
C ASP A 209 -21.06 -10.45 20.30
N LEU A 210 -20.28 -10.09 19.27
CA LEU A 210 -18.97 -10.66 18.91
C LEU A 210 -17.78 -9.69 19.13
N GLU A 211 -17.99 -8.51 19.71
CA GLU A 211 -16.88 -7.60 20.05
C GLU A 211 -15.88 -8.29 21.00
N SER A 212 -14.59 -8.26 20.66
CA SER A 212 -13.51 -9.02 21.33
C SER A 212 -13.66 -10.55 21.32
N ALA A 213 -14.48 -11.11 20.43
CA ALA A 213 -14.43 -12.55 20.12
C ALA A 213 -13.13 -12.90 19.39
N TRP A 214 -12.67 -14.15 19.55
CA TRP A 214 -11.32 -14.58 19.23
C TRP A 214 -11.35 -15.99 18.66
N TRP A 215 -10.66 -16.22 17.54
CA TRP A 215 -10.60 -17.51 16.86
C TRP A 215 -9.16 -17.82 16.42
N ASP A 216 -8.77 -19.09 16.48
CA ASP A 216 -7.52 -19.55 15.88
C ASP A 216 -7.66 -19.63 14.35
N VAL A 217 -6.65 -19.17 13.61
CA VAL A 217 -6.65 -19.15 12.12
C VAL A 217 -5.39 -19.81 11.55
N CYS A 218 -5.60 -20.62 10.52
CA CYS A 218 -4.58 -21.15 9.64
C CYS A 218 -4.63 -20.43 8.28
N GLY A 219 -3.50 -20.33 7.60
CA GLY A 219 -3.42 -19.70 6.29
C GLY A 219 -2.30 -20.21 5.40
N THR A 220 -2.44 -20.06 4.09
CA THR A 220 -1.36 -20.33 3.13
C THR A 220 -1.15 -19.12 2.24
N ILE A 221 0.12 -18.78 2.02
CA ILE A 221 0.59 -17.71 1.15
C ILE A 221 1.37 -18.35 0.00
N ASP A 222 1.02 -18.04 -1.25
CA ASP A 222 1.65 -18.58 -2.47
C ASP A 222 1.82 -17.46 -3.51
N ILE A 223 3.03 -16.92 -3.61
CA ILE A 223 3.42 -15.73 -4.37
C ILE A 223 4.50 -16.10 -5.39
N GLY A 224 4.28 -15.69 -6.63
CA GLY A 224 5.16 -15.97 -7.76
C GLY A 224 6.45 -15.15 -7.77
N ALA A 225 7.37 -15.54 -8.66
CA ALA A 225 8.59 -14.77 -8.94
C ALA A 225 8.33 -13.39 -9.59
N ASN A 226 7.06 -13.09 -9.91
CA ASN A 226 6.50 -11.84 -10.39
C ASN A 226 5.72 -11.11 -9.26
N GLY A 227 6.08 -11.30 -7.99
CA GLY A 227 5.58 -10.55 -6.83
C GLY A 227 4.09 -10.66 -6.49
N THR A 228 3.25 -11.18 -7.40
CA THR A 228 1.82 -11.38 -7.20
C THR A 228 1.49 -12.81 -6.81
N GLY A 229 0.41 -13.00 -6.06
CA GLY A 229 0.08 -14.28 -5.46
C GLY A 229 -1.30 -14.32 -4.82
N THR A 230 -1.53 -15.34 -3.99
CA THR A 230 -2.74 -15.42 -3.16
C THR A 230 -2.44 -15.67 -1.68
N VAL A 231 -3.38 -15.20 -0.84
CA VAL A 231 -3.45 -15.52 0.58
C VAL A 231 -4.81 -16.19 0.83
N THR A 232 -4.76 -17.43 1.33
CA THR A 232 -5.96 -18.21 1.71
C THR A 232 -5.98 -18.40 3.21
N LEU A 233 -7.01 -17.89 3.91
CA LEU A 233 -7.14 -18.01 5.38
C LEU A 233 -8.43 -18.76 5.77
N TRP A 234 -8.36 -19.60 6.81
CA TRP A 234 -9.52 -20.27 7.40
C TRP A 234 -9.32 -20.46 8.91
N ASP A 235 -10.40 -20.26 9.67
CA ASP A 235 -10.40 -20.42 11.12
C ASP A 235 -11.12 -21.71 11.56
N GLU A 236 -11.73 -21.69 12.74
CA GLU A 236 -12.45 -22.81 13.36
C GLU A 236 -13.77 -23.16 12.67
N ASP A 237 -14.45 -22.19 12.04
CA ASP A 237 -15.73 -22.39 11.36
C ASP A 237 -15.59 -22.62 9.83
N TYR A 238 -14.41 -22.34 9.26
CA TYR A 238 -14.07 -22.47 7.83
C TYR A 238 -13.07 -23.63 7.54
N THR A 239 -12.74 -23.88 6.27
CA THR A 239 -11.75 -24.91 5.88
C THR A 239 -10.85 -24.43 4.75
N LYS A 240 -9.68 -25.06 4.53
CA LYS A 240 -8.79 -24.72 3.40
C LYS A 240 -9.45 -24.86 2.00
N ALA A 241 -10.54 -25.63 1.88
CA ALA A 241 -11.29 -25.81 0.64
C ALA A 241 -12.51 -24.89 0.50
N GLU A 242 -13.00 -24.34 1.62
CA GLU A 242 -14.09 -23.37 1.73
C GLU A 242 -13.62 -22.31 2.75
N PRO A 243 -12.69 -21.41 2.35
CA PRO A 243 -11.94 -20.55 3.26
C PRO A 243 -12.74 -19.31 3.69
N MET A 244 -12.31 -18.68 4.78
CA MET A 244 -12.85 -17.38 5.22
C MET A 244 -12.33 -16.25 4.34
N VAL A 245 -11.06 -16.30 3.94
CA VAL A 245 -10.46 -15.31 3.04
C VAL A 245 -9.77 -15.97 1.87
N SER A 246 -9.96 -15.40 0.69
CA SER A 246 -9.25 -15.73 -0.55
C SER A 246 -8.85 -14.42 -1.23
N ALA A 247 -7.71 -13.86 -0.83
CA ALA A 247 -7.16 -12.62 -1.36
C ALA A 247 -6.20 -12.89 -2.53
N SER A 248 -6.25 -12.02 -3.54
CA SER A 248 -5.15 -11.74 -4.46
C SER A 248 -4.24 -10.70 -3.82
N VAL A 249 -2.92 -10.86 -3.92
CA VAL A 249 -1.94 -9.99 -3.26
C VAL A 249 -0.76 -9.65 -4.16
N SER A 250 -0.09 -8.54 -3.85
CA SER A 250 1.23 -8.17 -4.37
C SER A 250 2.23 -7.94 -3.25
N LEU A 251 3.53 -8.04 -3.57
CA LEU A 251 4.65 -7.62 -2.73
C LEU A 251 5.31 -6.38 -3.30
N ASN A 252 5.83 -5.54 -2.40
CA ASN A 252 6.66 -4.38 -2.67
C ASN A 252 7.89 -4.40 -1.77
N SER A 253 9.06 -4.10 -2.35
CA SER A 253 10.36 -4.09 -1.66
C SER A 253 10.51 -3.01 -0.56
N ALA A 254 9.61 -2.03 -0.48
CA ALA A 254 9.61 -0.96 0.52
C ALA A 254 8.79 -1.33 1.78
N GLY A 255 9.23 -0.78 2.91
CA GLY A 255 8.65 -0.97 4.24
C GLY A 255 9.62 -0.50 5.33
N VAL A 256 9.22 -0.65 6.59
CA VAL A 256 10.07 -0.46 7.77
C VAL A 256 10.91 -1.71 8.05
N GLY A 257 10.39 -2.89 7.68
CA GLY A 257 11.04 -4.19 7.86
C GLY A 257 12.06 -4.57 6.77
N THR A 258 12.60 -5.79 6.89
CA THR A 258 13.49 -6.42 5.90
C THR A 258 12.78 -7.38 4.95
N HIS A 259 11.44 -7.34 4.92
CA HIS A 259 10.57 -8.27 4.20
C HIS A 259 9.59 -7.53 3.28
N GLY A 260 9.87 -6.26 2.95
CA GLY A 260 8.99 -5.41 2.17
C GLY A 260 7.62 -5.20 2.83
N THR A 261 6.62 -5.01 1.99
CA THR A 261 5.20 -4.92 2.34
C THR A 261 4.36 -5.81 1.41
N MET A 262 3.24 -6.31 1.93
CA MET A 262 2.20 -7.00 1.16
C MET A 262 0.96 -6.11 1.04
N MET A 263 0.32 -6.12 -0.12
CA MET A 263 -0.99 -5.49 -0.35
C MET A 263 -2.06 -6.50 -0.73
N SER A 264 -3.33 -6.21 -0.42
CA SER A 264 -4.44 -6.79 -1.19
C SER A 264 -4.54 -6.12 -2.56
N GLU A 265 -4.77 -6.91 -3.60
CA GLU A 265 -5.12 -6.47 -4.96
C GLU A 265 -6.59 -6.77 -5.29
N GLY A 266 -7.24 -7.61 -4.48
CA GLY A 266 -8.64 -7.99 -4.61
C GLY A 266 -8.96 -9.28 -3.88
N GLY A 267 -10.21 -9.75 -3.95
CA GLY A 267 -10.59 -11.09 -3.47
C GLY A 267 -11.90 -11.09 -2.69
N THR A 268 -12.00 -11.95 -1.68
CA THR A 268 -13.18 -12.03 -0.79
C THR A 268 -12.79 -12.27 0.66
N PHE A 269 -13.38 -11.51 1.57
CA PHE A 269 -13.45 -11.79 3.02
C PHE A 269 -14.89 -12.17 3.36
N MET A 270 -15.12 -13.40 3.80
CA MET A 270 -16.45 -13.99 4.00
C MET A 270 -17.33 -13.84 2.74
N ASP A 271 -18.41 -13.03 2.80
CA ASP A 271 -19.31 -12.73 1.69
C ASP A 271 -19.17 -11.30 1.12
N ILE A 272 -18.14 -10.55 1.53
CA ILE A 272 -17.78 -9.22 1.01
C ILE A 272 -16.51 -9.31 0.16
N ALA A 273 -16.39 -8.43 -0.84
CA ALA A 273 -15.18 -8.29 -1.64
C ALA A 273 -14.05 -7.70 -0.79
N LEU A 274 -12.83 -8.19 -0.98
CA LEU A 274 -11.63 -7.47 -0.55
C LEU A 274 -11.17 -6.63 -1.73
N GLU A 275 -10.88 -5.35 -1.52
CA GLU A 275 -10.48 -4.39 -2.56
C GLU A 275 -8.96 -4.10 -2.50
N HIS A 276 -8.45 -3.25 -3.39
CA HIS A 276 -7.02 -2.90 -3.37
C HIS A 276 -6.68 -2.10 -2.09
N ALA A 277 -5.56 -2.44 -1.46
CA ALA A 277 -5.03 -1.79 -0.26
C ALA A 277 -5.95 -1.79 1.00
N ASP A 278 -7.07 -2.51 0.99
CA ASP A 278 -7.80 -2.92 2.22
C ASP A 278 -6.84 -3.55 3.23
N TRP A 279 -5.87 -4.33 2.74
CA TRP A 279 -4.73 -4.82 3.49
C TRP A 279 -3.45 -4.14 3.01
N ILE A 280 -2.69 -3.56 3.94
CA ILE A 280 -1.30 -3.13 3.76
C ILE A 280 -0.52 -3.67 4.96
N VAL A 281 0.38 -4.63 4.73
CA VAL A 281 0.99 -5.46 5.77
C VAL A 281 2.51 -5.28 5.76
N ASP A 282 3.06 -4.65 6.81
CA ASP A 282 4.51 -4.46 7.02
C ASP A 282 4.98 -5.30 8.22
N PRO A 283 5.74 -6.39 7.99
CA PRO A 283 6.28 -7.22 9.08
C PRO A 283 7.23 -6.47 10.05
N GLY A 284 7.76 -5.32 9.64
CA GLY A 284 8.60 -4.45 10.47
C GLY A 284 7.84 -3.67 11.55
N LEU A 285 6.50 -3.66 11.51
CA LEU A 285 5.65 -3.01 12.52
C LEU A 285 5.22 -3.96 13.67
N SER A 286 5.38 -5.27 13.51
CA SER A 286 5.03 -6.29 14.51
C SER A 286 5.86 -6.20 15.80
N GLU A 287 5.26 -6.45 16.98
CA GLU A 287 6.01 -6.56 18.26
C GLU A 287 6.92 -7.81 18.28
N TYR A 288 6.53 -8.86 17.55
CA TYR A 288 7.19 -10.16 17.50
C TYR A 288 7.91 -10.40 16.18
N THR A 289 9.02 -11.15 16.20
CA THR A 289 9.69 -11.58 14.97
C THR A 289 8.84 -12.60 14.23
N ASP A 290 9.03 -12.72 12.92
CA ASP A 290 8.39 -13.78 12.12
C ASP A 290 6.85 -13.75 12.30
N MET A 291 6.29 -12.54 12.33
CA MET A 291 4.87 -12.27 12.53
C MET A 291 4.39 -11.22 11.52
N ILE A 292 3.23 -11.48 10.93
CA ILE A 292 2.47 -10.50 10.16
C ILE A 292 1.21 -10.10 10.95
N HIS A 293 0.87 -8.81 10.87
CA HIS A 293 -0.35 -8.24 11.41
C HIS A 293 -1.20 -7.73 10.25
N ILE A 294 -2.40 -8.28 10.10
CA ILE A 294 -3.38 -7.87 9.09
C ILE A 294 -4.54 -7.19 9.83
N SER A 295 -4.76 -5.91 9.56
CA SER A 295 -5.87 -5.14 10.14
C SER A 295 -6.76 -4.60 9.04
N GLY A 296 -8.07 -4.57 9.25
CA GLY A 296 -9.02 -4.01 8.29
C GLY A 296 -10.43 -3.87 8.85
N SER A 297 -11.37 -3.50 7.98
CA SER A 297 -12.80 -3.45 8.29
C SER A 297 -13.62 -4.25 7.30
N TYR A 298 -14.69 -4.87 7.78
CA TYR A 298 -15.72 -5.54 7.01
C TYR A 298 -17.04 -4.76 7.17
N GLU A 299 -17.73 -4.47 6.06
CA GLU A 299 -19.01 -3.76 6.07
C GLU A 299 -20.01 -4.43 5.10
N ASN A 300 -21.19 -4.78 5.60
CA ASN A 300 -22.27 -5.43 4.84
C ASN A 300 -23.61 -4.77 5.16
N GLY A 301 -23.82 -3.57 4.62
CA GLY A 301 -25.06 -2.80 4.80
C GLY A 301 -25.14 -2.07 6.14
N ASP A 302 -25.98 -2.56 7.05
CA ASP A 302 -26.11 -2.00 8.41
C ASP A 302 -25.19 -2.73 9.43
N ASP A 303 -24.52 -3.81 9.02
CA ASP A 303 -23.69 -4.68 9.86
C ASP A 303 -22.19 -4.50 9.53
N GLN A 304 -21.34 -4.25 10.54
CA GLN A 304 -19.92 -3.89 10.34
C GLN A 304 -19.03 -4.45 11.47
N PHE A 305 -17.77 -4.77 11.18
CA PHE A 305 -16.74 -4.97 12.21
C PHE A 305 -15.34 -4.52 11.76
N ILE A 306 -14.50 -4.10 12.71
CA ILE A 306 -13.04 -3.93 12.54
C ILE A 306 -12.38 -5.20 13.07
N TYR A 307 -11.34 -5.69 12.39
CA TYR A 307 -10.63 -6.90 12.74
C TYR A 307 -9.10 -6.74 12.73
N ASP A 308 -8.46 -7.57 13.55
CA ASP A 308 -7.01 -7.71 13.64
C ASP A 308 -6.64 -9.20 13.61
N MET A 309 -5.72 -9.58 12.73
CA MET A 309 -5.19 -10.95 12.58
C MET A 309 -3.68 -10.97 12.80
N PHE A 310 -3.20 -11.91 13.61
CA PHE A 310 -1.77 -12.07 13.93
C PHE A 310 -1.33 -13.49 13.57
N LEU A 311 -0.45 -13.62 12.58
CA LEU A 311 -0.02 -14.90 12.00
C LEU A 311 1.50 -15.04 12.07
N ARG A 312 2.00 -16.25 12.32
CA ARG A 312 3.43 -16.62 12.22
C ARG A 312 3.59 -17.87 11.34
N PRO A 313 4.76 -18.13 10.70
CA PRO A 313 4.96 -19.30 9.86
C PRO A 313 4.72 -20.62 10.62
N TRP A 314 4.04 -21.59 10.00
CA TRP A 314 3.68 -22.87 10.61
C TRP A 314 4.94 -23.64 11.03
N GLY A 315 5.00 -24.01 12.32
CA GLY A 315 6.19 -24.60 12.94
C GLY A 315 6.93 -23.64 13.89
N THR A 316 6.64 -22.34 13.82
CA THR A 316 7.16 -21.32 14.75
C THR A 316 6.61 -21.55 16.16
N SER A 317 7.47 -21.52 17.17
CA SER A 317 7.06 -21.54 18.57
C SER A 317 6.61 -20.14 19.00
N TRP A 318 5.60 -20.06 19.87
CA TRP A 318 5.15 -18.81 20.48
C TRP A 318 5.64 -18.67 21.95
N ASP A 319 6.68 -19.43 22.34
CA ASP A 319 7.24 -19.38 23.71
C ASP A 319 7.95 -18.04 24.05
N ASP A 320 8.07 -17.13 23.07
CA ASP A 320 8.52 -15.74 23.19
C ASP A 320 7.37 -14.72 23.38
N ALA A 321 6.12 -15.11 23.08
CA ALA A 321 4.94 -14.26 23.22
C ALA A 321 4.45 -14.14 24.68
N LYS A 322 3.65 -13.10 24.97
CA LYS A 322 2.94 -13.00 26.26
C LYS A 322 1.82 -14.05 26.28
N ALA A 323 1.40 -14.51 27.46
CA ALA A 323 0.41 -15.59 27.58
C ALA A 323 -1.00 -15.15 27.10
N GLU A 324 -1.25 -13.85 27.16
CA GLU A 324 -2.42 -13.14 26.64
C GLU A 324 -2.41 -12.95 25.10
N ASP A 325 -1.27 -13.14 24.42
CA ASP A 325 -1.11 -12.96 22.97
C ASP A 325 -1.04 -14.31 22.22
N LEU A 326 -1.32 -15.42 22.91
CA LEU A 326 -1.23 -16.79 22.36
C LEU A 326 -2.52 -17.21 21.63
N PRO A 327 -2.41 -17.96 20.51
CA PRO A 327 -3.52 -18.71 19.96
C PRO A 327 -4.19 -19.60 21.02
N TYR A 328 -5.52 -19.68 21.00
CA TYR A 328 -6.34 -20.38 21.99
C TYR A 328 -6.00 -21.88 22.06
N TYR A 329 -5.73 -22.53 20.91
CA TYR A 329 -5.29 -23.93 20.87
C TYR A 329 -3.76 -24.12 20.83
N TYR A 330 -2.96 -23.09 21.12
CA TYR A 330 -1.49 -23.16 21.05
C TYR A 330 -0.94 -24.39 21.78
N HIS A 331 -1.33 -24.60 23.05
CA HIS A 331 -0.80 -25.67 23.88
C HIS A 331 -1.43 -27.06 23.62
N ASP A 332 -2.74 -27.13 23.38
CA ASP A 332 -3.49 -28.40 23.34
C ASP A 332 -3.59 -29.00 21.92
N TRP A 333 -3.33 -28.21 20.87
CA TRP A 333 -3.41 -28.64 19.48
C TRP A 333 -2.12 -28.32 18.70
N TYR A 334 -1.80 -27.05 18.50
CA TYR A 334 -0.74 -26.62 17.58
C TYR A 334 0.64 -27.11 18.01
N LEU A 335 1.05 -26.84 19.24
CA LEU A 335 2.35 -27.23 19.78
C LEU A 335 2.58 -28.77 19.71
N PRO A 336 1.60 -29.63 20.05
CA PRO A 336 1.66 -31.07 19.76
C PRO A 336 1.80 -31.44 18.27
N LEU A 337 1.20 -30.69 17.34
CA LEU A 337 1.33 -30.96 15.90
C LEU A 337 2.74 -30.62 15.39
N ILE A 338 3.26 -29.43 15.73
CA ILE A 338 4.60 -28.99 15.27
C ILE A 338 5.73 -29.80 15.94
N GLN A 339 5.60 -30.17 17.22
CA GLN A 339 6.54 -31.09 17.89
C GLN A 339 6.54 -32.50 17.27
N ALA A 340 5.43 -32.92 16.64
CA ALA A 340 5.34 -34.17 15.90
C ALA A 340 5.83 -34.05 14.45
N GLY A 341 6.25 -32.86 13.98
CA GLY A 341 6.68 -32.61 12.61
C GLY A 341 5.57 -32.79 11.58
N LYS A 342 4.32 -32.43 11.93
CA LYS A 342 3.17 -32.53 11.02
C LYS A 342 3.01 -31.26 10.17
N PRO A 343 2.51 -31.39 8.93
CA PRO A 343 2.06 -30.24 8.13
C PRO A 343 0.82 -29.60 8.76
N MET A 344 0.48 -28.41 8.29
CA MET A 344 -0.76 -27.73 8.65
C MET A 344 -1.99 -28.51 8.17
N PRO A 345 -3.04 -28.65 8.99
CA PRO A 345 -4.28 -29.31 8.60
C PRO A 345 -5.27 -28.35 7.91
N ASP A 346 -6.16 -28.92 7.08
CA ASP A 346 -7.18 -28.18 6.31
C ASP A 346 -8.34 -27.62 7.16
N ILE A 347 -8.33 -27.83 8.48
CA ILE A 347 -9.35 -27.41 9.47
C ILE A 347 -8.61 -27.06 10.76
N VAL A 348 -8.98 -25.94 11.40
CA VAL A 348 -8.35 -25.49 12.66
C VAL A 348 -8.90 -26.26 13.87
N GLY A 349 -8.11 -26.33 14.94
CA GLY A 349 -8.54 -26.84 16.24
C GLY A 349 -8.72 -28.36 16.33
N PRO A 350 -8.99 -28.88 17.53
CA PRO A 350 -9.19 -30.30 17.75
C PRO A 350 -10.47 -30.77 17.06
N THR A 351 -10.33 -31.55 15.99
CA THR A 351 -11.47 -32.22 15.35
C THR A 351 -12.22 -33.08 16.36
N GLU A 352 -13.43 -32.66 16.75
CA GLU A 352 -14.29 -33.46 17.62
C GLU A 352 -14.54 -34.82 16.95
N MET A 353 -14.05 -35.88 17.59
CA MET A 353 -14.39 -37.26 17.25
C MET A 353 -15.83 -37.52 17.66
N ALA A 354 -16.78 -37.05 16.85
CA ALA A 354 -18.23 -37.08 17.08
C ALA A 354 -18.68 -38.46 17.59
N SER A 355 -19.17 -38.50 18.84
CA SER A 355 -19.25 -39.71 19.67
C SER A 355 -20.67 -40.19 19.94
#